data_AF-A0A9E5IIM7-F1
#
_entry.id   AF-A0A9E5IIM7-F1
#
_cell.length_a   1.000
_cell.length_b   1.000
_cell.length_c   1.000
_cell.angle_alpha   90.00
_cell.angle_beta   90.00
_cell.angle_gamma   90.00
#
_symmetry.space_group_name_H-M   'P 1'
#
loop_
_entity.id
_entity.type
_entity.pdbx_description
1 polymer ?
#
loop_
_entity_poly.entity_id
_entity_poly.type
_entity_poly.pdbx_seq_one_letter_code
_entity_poly.pdbx_strand_id
1 'polypeptide(L)'
;MSEKSGIFKGNFNSQIRPQDDLYRHVNGGWLDSAEIPSDRAADGAFYHLRDESEKSVRAIIEELAKVGGQPGSNAQKIADLYSDFMDESRIEELGISPISADIARAQNI
;
A
#
# COMPACT_ATOMS: atom_id res chain seq x y z
N MET A 1 13.26 -18.36 10.35
CA MET A 1 13.47 -18.78 11.76
C MET A 1 13.23 -17.58 12.65
N SER A 2 12.25 -17.62 13.55
CA SER A 2 12.05 -16.53 14.51
C SER A 2 13.19 -16.55 15.52
N GLU A 3 14.02 -15.50 15.54
CA GLU A 3 14.98 -15.29 16.61
C GLU A 3 14.21 -15.12 17.93
N LYS A 4 14.50 -15.94 18.94
CA LYS A 4 13.81 -15.92 20.25
C LYS A 4 13.78 -14.53 20.93
N SER A 5 14.68 -13.63 20.54
CA SER A 5 14.81 -12.29 21.10
C SER A 5 13.87 -11.26 20.48
N GLY A 6 13.30 -11.54 19.29
CA GLY A 6 12.60 -10.53 18.48
C GLY A 6 13.53 -9.54 17.76
N ILE A 7 14.86 -9.68 17.89
CA ILE A 7 15.84 -8.81 17.23
C ILE A 7 16.53 -9.58 16.11
N PHE A 8 16.24 -9.19 14.87
CA PHE A 8 16.92 -9.74 13.71
C PHE A 8 18.29 -9.09 13.52
N LYS A 9 19.36 -9.86 13.70
CA LYS A 9 20.74 -9.35 13.62
C LYS A 9 21.34 -9.37 12.21
N GLY A 10 20.64 -9.91 11.22
CA GLY A 10 21.17 -10.05 9.86
C GLY A 10 21.48 -8.72 9.15
N ASN A 11 20.87 -7.62 9.60
CA ASN A 11 21.10 -6.27 9.03
C ASN A 11 22.20 -5.49 9.76
N PHE A 12 22.80 -6.06 10.81
CA PHE A 12 23.77 -5.33 11.61
C PHE A 12 25.06 -5.11 10.82
N ASN A 13 25.61 -3.90 10.88
CA ASN A 13 26.92 -3.57 10.34
C ASN A 13 27.94 -3.45 11.48
N SER A 14 28.78 -4.47 11.63
CA SER A 14 29.80 -4.56 12.69
C SER A 14 30.98 -3.61 12.53
N GLN A 15 31.14 -2.97 11.36
CA GLN A 15 32.17 -1.96 11.13
C GLN A 15 31.83 -0.63 11.80
N ILE A 16 30.56 -0.41 12.14
CA ILE A 16 30.07 0.80 12.80
C ILE A 16 29.91 0.49 14.27
N ARG A 17 30.55 1.26 15.15
CA ARG A 17 30.39 1.09 16.59
C ARG A 17 28.99 1.55 17.02
N PRO A 18 28.27 0.78 17.86
CA PRO A 18 26.93 1.19 18.31
C PRO A 18 26.95 2.43 19.21
N GLN A 19 28.08 2.76 19.84
CA GLN A 19 28.23 3.98 20.64
C GLN A 19 28.35 5.24 19.77
N ASP A 20 28.77 5.09 18.51
CA ASP A 20 29.01 6.19 17.59
C ASP A 20 27.76 6.43 16.73
N ASP A 21 27.15 5.37 16.21
CA ASP A 21 25.86 5.43 15.49
C ASP A 21 25.10 4.10 15.63
N LEU A 22 24.19 4.03 16.60
CA LEU A 22 23.38 2.84 16.84
C LEU A 22 22.46 2.52 15.65
N TYR A 23 21.95 3.55 14.95
CA TYR A 23 21.00 3.36 13.86
C TYR A 23 21.66 2.66 12.67
N ARG A 24 22.85 3.13 12.27
CA ARG A 24 23.63 2.46 11.21
C ARG A 24 24.27 1.16 11.67
N HIS A 25 24.62 1.01 12.95
CA HIS A 25 25.08 -0.28 13.47
C HIS A 25 24.01 -1.37 13.31
N VAL A 26 22.75 -1.07 13.62
CA VAL A 26 21.66 -2.06 13.58
C VAL A 26 21.09 -2.25 12.17
N ASN A 27 20.99 -1.18 11.38
CA ASN A 27 20.29 -1.18 10.08
C ASN A 27 21.23 -1.08 8.88
N GLY A 28 22.55 -0.94 9.08
CA GLY A 28 23.50 -0.62 8.01
C GLY A 28 23.44 -1.57 6.82
N GLY A 29 23.36 -2.89 7.06
CA GLY A 29 23.25 -3.85 5.96
C GLY A 29 21.98 -3.70 5.13
N TRP A 30 20.87 -3.27 5.75
CA TRP A 30 19.65 -2.95 5.01
C TRP A 30 19.80 -1.62 4.26
N LEU A 31 20.35 -0.59 4.90
CA LEU A 31 20.56 0.72 4.27
C LEU A 31 21.49 0.65 3.04
N ASP A 32 22.47 -0.26 3.06
CA ASP A 32 23.43 -0.43 1.96
C ASP A 32 22.83 -1.15 0.73
N SER A 33 21.73 -1.88 0.91
CA SER A 33 21.14 -2.75 -0.13
C SER A 33 19.69 -2.45 -0.49
N ALA A 34 18.98 -1.71 0.35
CA ALA A 34 17.57 -1.37 0.12
C ALA A 34 17.44 -0.33 -0.98
N GLU A 35 16.57 -0.63 -1.94
CA GLU A 35 16.13 0.30 -2.97
C GLU A 35 14.74 0.81 -2.61
N ILE A 36 14.53 2.13 -2.70
CA ILE A 36 13.19 2.70 -2.58
C ILE A 36 12.44 2.39 -3.88
N PRO A 37 11.32 1.63 -3.85
CA PRO A 37 10.52 1.37 -5.05
C PRO A 37 10.07 2.66 -5.74
N SER A 38 9.95 2.65 -7.07
CA SER A 38 9.65 3.84 -7.86
C SER A 38 8.26 4.44 -7.63
N ASP A 39 7.35 3.69 -7.00
CA ASP A 39 5.98 4.10 -6.67
C ASP A 39 5.90 4.88 -5.34
N ARG A 40 7.01 5.06 -4.62
CA ARG A 40 7.03 5.69 -3.30
C ARG A 40 8.29 6.52 -3.07
N ALA A 41 8.18 7.46 -2.13
CA ALA A 41 9.28 8.36 -1.76
C ALA A 41 10.17 7.82 -0.62
N ALA A 42 9.73 6.79 0.08
CA ALA A 42 10.43 6.20 1.22
C ALA A 42 10.05 4.73 1.39
N ASP A 43 10.92 3.98 2.07
CA ASP A 43 10.68 2.58 2.41
C ASP A 43 11.24 2.22 3.79
N GLY A 44 10.85 1.06 4.32
CA GLY A 44 11.29 0.55 5.60
C GLY A 44 10.25 -0.32 6.29
N ALA A 45 10.45 -0.60 7.58
CA ALA A 45 9.62 -1.56 8.32
C ALA A 45 8.11 -1.24 8.29
N PHE A 46 7.72 0.04 8.39
CA PHE A 46 6.31 0.42 8.34
C PHE A 46 5.68 0.22 6.96
N TYR A 47 6.45 0.45 5.89
CA TYR A 47 6.00 0.19 4.53
C TYR A 47 5.86 -1.30 4.28
N HIS A 48 6.81 -2.12 4.77
CA HIS A 48 6.67 -3.57 4.72
C HIS A 48 5.38 -4.06 5.40
N LEU A 49 5.07 -3.56 6.60
CA LEU A 49 3.82 -3.88 7.29
C LEU A 49 2.58 -3.40 6.52
N ARG A 50 2.65 -2.22 5.91
CA ARG A 50 1.58 -1.69 5.07
C ARG A 50 1.33 -2.57 3.86
N ASP A 51 2.38 -2.95 3.13
CA ASP A 51 2.29 -3.76 1.93
C ASP A 51 1.68 -5.14 2.23
N GLU A 52 2.08 -5.79 3.33
CA GLU A 52 1.49 -7.07 3.74
C GLU A 52 0.01 -6.94 4.18
N SER A 53 -0.32 -5.83 4.85
CA SER A 53 -1.71 -5.52 5.22
C SER A 53 -2.56 -5.24 3.99
N GLU A 54 -2.05 -4.49 3.02
CA GLU A 54 -2.71 -4.16 1.76
C GLU A 54 -2.99 -5.41 0.93
N LYS A 55 -2.02 -6.33 0.82
CA LYS A 55 -2.21 -7.64 0.18
C LYS A 55 -3.32 -8.46 0.86
N SER A 56 -3.34 -8.47 2.19
CA SER A 56 -4.35 -9.21 2.96
C SER A 56 -5.75 -8.63 2.76
N VAL A 57 -5.88 -7.30 2.80
CA VAL A 57 -7.16 -6.60 2.54
C VAL A 57 -7.61 -6.82 1.10
N ARG A 58 -6.71 -6.69 0.13
CA ARG A 58 -7.00 -6.94 -1.29
C ARG A 58 -7.54 -8.35 -1.51
N ALA A 59 -6.93 -9.37 -0.90
CA ALA A 59 -7.42 -10.75 -1.02
C ALA A 59 -8.88 -10.89 -0.54
N ILE A 60 -9.24 -10.26 0.58
CA ILE A 60 -10.61 -10.26 1.11
C ILE A 60 -11.56 -9.56 0.14
N ILE A 61 -11.17 -8.40 -0.39
CA ILE A 61 -11.99 -7.62 -1.33
C ILE A 61 -12.20 -8.40 -2.64
N GLU A 62 -11.15 -9.00 -3.19
CA GLU A 62 -11.24 -9.81 -4.41
C GLU A 62 -12.09 -11.07 -4.22
N GLU A 63 -12.12 -11.65 -3.02
CA GLU A 63 -13.04 -12.74 -2.68
C GLU A 63 -14.49 -12.23 -2.65
N LEU A 64 -14.76 -11.12 -1.95
CA LEU A 64 -16.08 -10.49 -1.90
C LEU A 64 -16.59 -10.09 -3.29
N ALA A 65 -15.72 -9.58 -4.17
CA ALA A 65 -16.06 -9.22 -5.54
C ALA A 65 -16.53 -10.43 -6.38
N LYS A 66 -16.04 -11.64 -6.07
CA LYS A 66 -16.45 -12.87 -6.76
C LYS A 66 -17.77 -13.43 -6.25
N VAL A 67 -17.99 -13.40 -4.94
CA VAL A 67 -19.17 -14.02 -4.31
C VAL A 67 -20.35 -13.06 -4.19
N GLY A 68 -20.09 -11.75 -4.22
CA GLY A 68 -21.07 -10.70 -4.04
C GLY A 68 -21.58 -10.59 -2.60
N GLY A 69 -22.58 -9.74 -2.42
CA GLY A 69 -23.28 -9.57 -1.15
C GLY A 69 -24.78 -9.41 -1.37
N GLN A 70 -25.56 -9.55 -0.30
CA GLN A 70 -26.98 -9.22 -0.36
C GLN A 70 -27.15 -7.75 -0.78
N PRO A 71 -28.18 -7.41 -1.58
CA PRO A 71 -28.43 -6.02 -1.98
C PRO A 71 -28.48 -5.07 -0.77
N GLY A 72 -27.73 -3.98 -0.84
CA GLY A 72 -27.58 -2.96 0.21
C GLY A 72 -26.56 -3.30 1.31
N SER A 73 -26.00 -4.51 1.32
CA SER A 73 -25.00 -4.92 2.33
C SER A 73 -23.63 -4.26 2.12
N ASN A 74 -22.82 -4.24 3.18
CA ASN A 74 -21.43 -3.78 3.07
C ASN A 74 -20.61 -4.65 2.12
N ALA A 75 -20.87 -5.96 2.07
CA ALA A 75 -20.21 -6.88 1.14
C ALA A 75 -20.45 -6.47 -0.32
N GLN A 76 -21.71 -6.16 -0.67
CA GLN A 76 -22.05 -5.67 -2.01
C GLN A 76 -21.34 -4.34 -2.30
N LYS A 77 -21.42 -3.36 -1.39
CA LYS A 77 -20.80 -2.04 -1.59
C LYS A 77 -19.27 -2.12 -1.77
N ILE A 78 -18.59 -3.00 -1.04
CA ILE A 78 -17.15 -3.23 -1.18
C ILE A 78 -16.82 -3.85 -2.54
N ALA A 79 -17.60 -4.86 -2.95
CA ALA A 79 -17.43 -5.52 -4.25
C ALA A 79 -17.65 -4.55 -5.42
N ASP A 80 -18.73 -3.77 -5.38
CA ASP A 80 -19.09 -2.81 -6.42
C ASP A 80 -18.03 -1.70 -6.51
N LEU A 81 -17.64 -1.10 -5.38
CA LEU A 81 -16.62 -0.04 -5.36
C LEU A 81 -15.27 -0.52 -5.92
N TYR A 82 -14.85 -1.75 -5.57
CA TYR A 82 -13.61 -2.31 -6.09
C TYR A 82 -13.71 -2.57 -7.60
N SER A 83 -14.83 -3.13 -8.07
CA SER A 83 -15.04 -3.42 -9.48
C SER A 83 -15.09 -2.15 -10.32
N ASP A 84 -15.78 -1.11 -9.84
CA ASP A 84 -15.83 0.20 -10.49
C ASP A 84 -14.45 0.85 -10.60
N PHE A 85 -13.61 0.73 -9.58
CA PHE A 85 -12.25 1.25 -9.60
C PHE A 85 -11.31 0.47 -10.53
N MET A 86 -11.51 -0.85 -10.62
CA MET A 86 -10.65 -1.74 -11.43
C MET A 86 -11.03 -1.76 -12.92
N ASP A 87 -12.20 -1.24 -13.32
CA ASP A 87 -12.61 -1.14 -14.73
C ASP A 87 -11.99 0.10 -15.41
N GLU A 88 -10.68 0.02 -15.65
CA GLU A 88 -9.92 1.07 -16.35
C GLU A 88 -10.50 1.39 -17.73
N SER A 89 -11.02 0.39 -18.45
CA SER A 89 -11.60 0.60 -19.78
C SER A 89 -12.81 1.52 -19.74
N ARG A 90 -13.69 1.33 -18.76
CA ARG A 90 -14.85 2.18 -18.54
C ARG A 90 -14.45 3.58 -18.09
N ILE A 91 -13.43 3.69 -17.23
CA ILE A 91 -12.89 4.97 -16.77
C ILE A 91 -12.36 5.78 -17.95
N GLU A 92 -11.56 5.16 -18.83
CA GLU A 92 -11.00 5.82 -20.02
C GLU A 92 -12.08 6.21 -21.04
N GLU A 93 -13.10 5.37 -21.24
CA GLU A 93 -14.24 5.70 -22.11
C GLU A 93 -15.00 6.94 -21.62
N LEU A 94 -15.20 7.06 -20.30
CA LEU A 94 -15.92 8.17 -19.69
C LEU A 94 -15.13 9.48 -19.72
N GLY A 95 -13.80 9.41 -19.64
CA GLY A 95 -12.93 10.58 -19.58
C GLY A 95 -13.38 11.58 -18.50
N ILE A 96 -13.46 12.86 -18.85
CA ILE A 96 -13.85 13.94 -17.92
C ILE A 96 -15.37 14.11 -17.74
N SER A 97 -16.19 13.32 -18.44
CA SER A 97 -17.64 13.51 -18.43
C SER A 97 -18.25 13.45 -17.01
N PRO A 98 -17.82 12.57 -16.08
CA PRO A 98 -18.43 12.49 -14.75
C PRO A 98 -18.25 13.75 -13.90
N ILE A 99 -17.15 14.50 -14.09
CA ILE A 99 -16.83 15.69 -13.29
C ILE A 99 -17.24 17.01 -13.98
N SER A 100 -17.84 16.95 -15.17
CA SER A 100 -18.11 18.15 -15.98
C SER A 100 -19.06 19.14 -15.30
N ALA A 101 -20.07 18.66 -14.55
CA ALA A 101 -20.97 19.52 -13.80
C ALA A 101 -20.27 20.24 -12.64
N ASP A 102 -19.31 19.59 -11.98
CA ASP A 102 -18.53 20.19 -10.90
C ASP A 102 -17.56 21.25 -11.43
N ILE A 103 -16.94 21.00 -12.58
CA ILE A 103 -16.11 22.00 -13.29
C ILE A 103 -16.94 23.23 -13.64
N ALA A 104 -18.13 23.04 -14.24
CA ALA A 104 -19.02 24.14 -14.59
C ALA A 104 -19.45 24.95 -13.35
N ARG A 105 -19.71 24.27 -12.22
CA ARG A 105 -20.02 24.94 -10.94
C ARG A 105 -18.84 25.78 -10.43
N ALA A 106 -17.61 25.28 -10.53
CA ALA A 106 -16.41 25.97 -10.06
C ALA A 106 -16.02 27.18 -10.92
N GLN A 107 -16.38 27.19 -12.20
CA GLN A 107 -16.10 28.29 -13.13
C GLN A 107 -17.12 29.42 -13.09
N ASN A 108 -18.33 29.16 -12.56
CA ASN A 108 -19.38 30.15 -12.38
C ASN A 108 -19.26 30.96 -11.07
N ILE A 109 -18.02 31.08 -10.55
CA ILE A 109 -17.67 31.91 -9.40
C ILE A 109 -17.18 33.27 -9.89
#